data_AF-A0A3M2B8F1-F1
#
_entry.id   AF-A0A3M2B8F1-F1
#
_cell.length_a   1.000
_cell.length_b   1.000
_cell.length_c   1.000
_cell.angle_alpha   90.00
_cell.angle_beta   90.00
_cell.angle_gamma   90.00
#
_symmetry.space_group_name_H-M   'P 1'
#
loop_
_entity.id
_entity.type
_entity.pdbx_description
1 polymer ?
#
loop_
_entity_poly.entity_id
_entity_poly.type
_entity_poly.pdbx_seq_one_letter_code
_entity_poly.pdbx_strand_id
1 'polypeptide(L)'
;MSEFIIEAIEVHGEDLLLYLAVVAEAYEEAPRFDQRSVEGYIALVQSNNRLKNIVMKDVKVEYTPDDPYKTHKEMVQDIVQNKRLKIYTGADEPHPTMSNEENVDLRTIHDYFAHTGPVRKRVKQGKPIRTHGFSARGELSAYLVHAKLAPPEAVPVLFTEVVGQIAYFTVTGGYAPQKAAILDGFDYYRIGRFTNEKRQKRFDELKQQWENEGKIDVRVKGGITITKENAPWKMISRGAGKKVGPRG
;
A
#
# COMPACT_ATOMS: atom_id res chain seq x y z
N MET A 1 0.64 -25.91 17.47
CA MET A 1 0.72 -25.96 15.99
C MET A 1 0.77 -24.53 15.51
N SER A 2 1.87 -24.06 14.92
CA SER A 2 1.90 -22.73 14.33
C SER A 2 0.99 -22.74 13.10
N GLU A 3 -0.10 -21.99 13.15
CA GLU A 3 -0.88 -21.70 11.94
C GLU A 3 0.08 -21.09 10.92
N PHE A 4 0.19 -21.69 9.74
CA PHE A 4 0.96 -21.10 8.66
C PHE A 4 0.24 -19.80 8.27
N ILE A 5 0.84 -18.65 8.53
CA ILE A 5 0.33 -17.37 8.05
C ILE A 5 0.39 -17.41 6.53
N ILE A 6 -0.77 -17.45 5.87
CA ILE A 6 -0.88 -17.37 4.41
C ILE A 6 -1.04 -15.90 4.06
N GLU A 7 -0.01 -15.28 3.49
CA GLU A 7 -0.11 -13.91 3.00
C GLU A 7 -0.61 -13.89 1.54
N ALA A 8 -1.76 -13.26 1.31
CA ALA A 8 -2.40 -13.24 0.00
C ALA A 8 -3.25 -11.99 -0.21
N ILE A 9 -3.40 -11.60 -1.49
CA ILE A 9 -4.48 -10.71 -1.92
C ILE A 9 -5.59 -11.61 -2.46
N GLU A 10 -6.68 -11.71 -1.71
CA GLU A 10 -7.80 -12.61 -1.99
C GLU A 10 -8.97 -11.91 -2.70
N VAL A 11 -8.78 -10.65 -3.04
CA VAL A 11 -9.78 -9.82 -3.69
C VAL A 11 -9.27 -9.27 -5.04
N HIS A 12 -10.16 -9.17 -6.02
CA HIS A 12 -9.83 -8.88 -7.41
C HIS A 12 -10.90 -8.02 -8.10
N GLY A 13 -10.53 -7.38 -9.21
CA GLY A 13 -11.48 -6.68 -10.08
C GLY A 13 -12.30 -5.63 -9.33
N GLU A 14 -13.61 -5.70 -9.48
CA GLU A 14 -14.57 -4.79 -8.84
C GLU A 14 -14.53 -4.96 -7.32
N ASP A 15 -14.48 -6.18 -6.80
CA ASP A 15 -14.40 -6.41 -5.36
C ASP A 15 -13.15 -5.76 -4.74
N LEU A 16 -12.04 -5.63 -5.50
CA LEU A 16 -10.85 -4.94 -4.99
C LEU A 16 -11.10 -3.43 -4.86
N LEU A 17 -11.83 -2.81 -5.80
CA LEU A 17 -12.28 -1.42 -5.65
C LEU A 17 -13.14 -1.26 -4.40
N LEU A 18 -14.11 -2.15 -4.19
CA LEU A 18 -15.02 -2.09 -3.05
C LEU A 18 -14.26 -2.26 -1.72
N TYR A 19 -13.32 -3.20 -1.65
CA TYR A 19 -12.45 -3.38 -0.49
C TYR A 19 -11.64 -2.10 -0.19
N LEU A 20 -11.02 -1.50 -1.21
CA LEU A 20 -10.28 -0.25 -1.05
C LEU A 20 -11.18 0.90 -0.62
N ALA A 21 -12.43 0.96 -1.07
CA ALA A 21 -13.41 1.94 -0.57
C ALA A 21 -13.67 1.76 0.93
N VAL A 22 -13.85 0.53 1.41
CA VAL A 22 -14.02 0.26 2.86
C VAL A 22 -12.77 0.62 3.67
N VAL A 23 -11.58 0.35 3.14
CA VAL A 23 -10.32 0.77 3.79
C VAL A 23 -10.19 2.30 3.80
N ALA A 24 -10.52 2.98 2.70
CA ALA A 24 -10.46 4.44 2.62
C ALA A 24 -11.41 5.12 3.61
N GLU A 25 -12.63 4.59 3.77
CA GLU A 25 -13.57 5.04 4.81
C GLU A 25 -13.00 4.81 6.22
N ALA A 26 -12.40 3.64 6.47
CA ALA A 26 -11.76 3.36 7.76
C ALA A 26 -10.57 4.30 8.03
N TYR A 27 -9.77 4.58 7.00
CA TYR A 27 -8.66 5.53 7.09
C TYR A 27 -9.19 6.93 7.38
N GLU A 28 -10.25 7.40 6.70
CA GLU A 28 -10.89 8.69 6.99
C GLU A 28 -11.42 8.77 8.43
N GLU A 29 -12.13 7.73 8.89
CA GLU A 29 -12.71 7.63 10.24
C GLU A 29 -11.62 7.63 11.34
N ALA A 30 -10.44 7.11 11.07
CA ALA A 30 -9.39 6.95 12.07
C ALA A 30 -8.94 8.33 12.62
N PRO A 31 -8.65 8.43 13.93
CA PRO A 31 -8.07 9.65 14.48
C PRO A 31 -6.69 9.88 13.87
N ARG A 32 -6.23 11.14 13.87
CA ARG A 32 -4.85 11.45 13.47
C ARG A 32 -3.84 10.69 14.36
N PHE A 33 -4.14 10.55 15.64
CA PHE A 33 -3.31 9.82 16.60
C PHE A 33 -4.16 8.88 17.45
N ASP A 34 -3.75 7.61 17.51
CA ASP A 34 -4.28 6.57 18.38
C ASP A 34 -3.15 6.04 19.25
N GLN A 35 -3.30 6.14 20.57
CA GLN A 35 -2.31 5.66 21.53
C GLN A 35 -1.99 4.17 21.36
N ARG A 36 -2.94 3.35 20.89
CA ARG A 36 -2.75 1.91 20.64
C ARG A 36 -1.69 1.64 19.57
N SER A 37 -1.42 2.60 18.69
CA SER A 37 -0.48 2.46 17.58
C SER A 37 0.99 2.66 17.97
N VAL A 38 1.26 3.26 19.13
CA VAL A 38 2.60 3.74 19.51
C VAL A 38 3.63 2.61 19.50
N GLU A 39 3.33 1.47 20.14
CA GLU A 39 4.26 0.34 20.20
C GLU A 39 4.56 -0.23 18.81
N GLY A 40 3.54 -0.30 17.94
CA GLY A 40 3.70 -0.73 16.56
C GLY A 40 4.63 0.19 15.76
N TYR A 41 4.49 1.52 15.91
CA TYR A 41 5.37 2.48 15.25
C TYR A 41 6.81 2.41 15.78
N ILE A 42 7.00 2.25 17.09
CA ILE A 42 8.33 2.04 17.67
C ILE A 42 9.00 0.80 17.07
N ALA A 43 8.28 -0.32 17.01
CA ALA A 43 8.79 -1.56 16.42
C ALA A 43 9.09 -1.41 14.92
N LEU A 44 8.23 -0.69 14.19
CA LEU A 44 8.42 -0.41 12.76
C LEU A 44 9.69 0.41 12.51
N VAL A 45 9.87 1.52 13.25
CA VAL A 45 11.07 2.36 13.18
C VAL A 45 12.34 1.57 13.49
N GLN A 46 12.33 0.78 14.57
CA GLN A 46 13.48 -0.05 14.92
C GLN A 46 13.82 -1.07 13.83
N SER A 47 12.82 -1.69 13.21
CA SER A 47 13.02 -2.59 12.07
C SER A 47 13.61 -1.86 10.86
N ASN A 48 13.03 -0.71 10.50
CA ASN A 48 13.47 0.09 9.36
C ASN A 48 14.91 0.56 9.51
N ASN A 49 15.32 0.97 10.71
CA ASN A 49 16.71 1.35 11.01
C ASN A 49 17.70 0.20 10.76
N ARG A 50 17.31 -1.04 11.07
CA ARG A 50 18.15 -2.24 10.79
C ARG A 50 18.22 -2.49 9.28
N LEU A 51 17.10 -2.40 8.58
CA LEU A 51 17.01 -2.63 7.14
C LEU A 51 17.70 -1.53 6.32
N LYS A 52 17.68 -0.27 6.77
CA LYS A 52 18.29 0.90 6.11
C LYS A 52 19.78 0.68 5.88
N ASN A 53 20.48 0.11 6.88
CA ASN A 53 21.89 -0.22 6.77
C ASN A 53 22.19 -1.24 5.65
N ILE A 54 21.24 -2.12 5.33
CA ILE A 54 21.36 -3.08 4.22
C ILE A 54 21.16 -2.34 2.90
N VAL A 55 20.16 -1.46 2.80
CA VAL A 55 19.90 -0.64 1.60
C VAL A 55 21.08 0.25 1.27
N MET A 56 21.60 1.00 2.25
CA MET A 56 22.70 1.95 2.08
C MET A 56 24.03 1.28 1.69
N LYS A 57 24.24 0.01 2.04
CA LYS A 57 25.39 -0.78 1.56
C LYS A 57 25.21 -1.25 0.11
N ASP A 58 23.98 -1.23 -0.38
CA ASP A 58 23.62 -1.77 -1.68
C ASP A 58 23.52 -0.67 -2.75
N VAL A 59 22.85 0.43 -2.43
CA VAL A 59 22.59 1.54 -3.35
C VAL A 59 22.86 2.87 -2.66
N LYS A 60 23.25 3.86 -3.46
CA LYS A 60 23.27 5.25 -3.04
C LYS A 60 21.83 5.75 -2.95
N VAL A 61 21.38 6.10 -1.74
CA VAL A 61 20.07 6.74 -1.55
C VAL A 61 20.19 8.25 -1.76
N GLU A 62 19.33 8.83 -2.59
CA GLU A 62 19.27 10.26 -2.87
C GLU A 62 17.86 10.79 -2.55
N TYR A 63 17.77 11.84 -1.75
CA TYR A 63 16.49 12.43 -1.37
C TYR A 63 16.10 13.56 -2.34
N THR A 64 14.85 13.59 -2.77
CA THR A 64 14.32 14.59 -3.71
C THR A 64 12.98 15.14 -3.25
N PRO A 65 12.70 16.44 -3.43
CA PRO A 65 11.39 17.02 -3.13
C PRO A 65 10.34 16.66 -4.18
N ASP A 66 10.74 16.26 -5.39
CA ASP A 66 9.85 15.86 -6.49
C ASP A 66 9.74 14.33 -6.60
N ASP A 67 8.60 13.84 -7.11
CA ASP A 67 8.40 12.41 -7.39
C ASP A 67 9.47 11.88 -8.38
N PRO A 68 10.37 10.99 -7.94
CA PRO A 68 11.54 10.60 -8.72
C PRO A 68 11.26 9.65 -9.88
N TYR A 69 10.16 8.88 -9.83
CA TYR A 69 9.94 7.75 -10.73
C TYR A 69 8.50 7.69 -11.21
N LYS A 70 8.30 7.84 -12.53
CA LYS A 70 6.95 7.71 -13.13
C LYS A 70 6.42 6.28 -13.04
N THR A 71 7.33 5.31 -12.99
CA THR A 71 6.96 3.89 -12.87
C THR A 71 7.96 3.12 -12.00
N HIS A 72 7.48 2.08 -11.33
CA HIS A 72 8.34 1.14 -10.61
C HIS A 72 9.46 0.51 -11.47
N LYS A 73 9.26 0.41 -12.80
CA LYS A 73 10.28 -0.12 -13.71
C LYS A 73 11.48 0.81 -13.82
N GLU A 74 11.24 2.12 -13.85
CA GLU A 74 12.30 3.13 -13.84
C GLU A 74 13.10 3.06 -12.53
N MET A 75 12.41 2.94 -11.40
CA MET A 75 13.05 2.75 -10.09
C MET A 75 13.93 1.49 -10.05
N VAL A 76 13.39 0.35 -10.48
CA VAL A 76 14.14 -0.92 -10.52
C VAL A 76 15.34 -0.81 -11.46
N GLN A 77 15.18 -0.13 -12.60
CA GLN A 77 16.28 0.10 -13.53
C GLN A 77 17.37 0.97 -12.90
N ASP A 78 17.02 2.03 -12.17
CA ASP A 78 17.99 2.90 -11.49
C ASP A 78 18.79 2.13 -10.42
N ILE A 79 18.10 1.29 -9.64
CA ILE A 79 18.74 0.41 -8.65
C ILE A 79 19.70 -0.58 -9.32
N VAL A 80 19.28 -1.22 -10.42
CA VAL A 80 20.07 -2.27 -11.07
C VAL A 80 21.26 -1.69 -11.82
N GLN A 81 21.05 -0.65 -12.62
CA GLN A 81 22.02 -0.09 -13.55
C GLN A 81 22.91 0.97 -12.88
N ASN A 82 22.33 1.88 -12.11
CA ASN A 82 23.04 3.03 -11.55
C ASN A 82 23.43 2.86 -10.08
N LYS A 83 22.99 1.76 -9.44
CA LYS A 83 23.18 1.53 -8.00
C LYS A 83 22.67 2.70 -7.16
N ARG A 84 21.53 3.26 -7.58
CA ARG A 84 20.92 4.43 -6.96
C ARG A 84 19.45 4.17 -6.69
N LEU A 85 18.95 4.72 -5.59
CA LEU A 85 17.53 4.82 -5.28
C LEU A 85 17.22 6.27 -4.86
N LYS A 86 16.32 6.92 -5.59
CA LYS A 86 15.82 8.25 -5.24
C LYS A 86 14.54 8.11 -4.41
N ILE A 87 14.44 8.86 -3.32
CA ILE A 87 13.30 8.80 -2.41
C ILE A 87 12.63 10.16 -2.34
N TYR A 88 11.30 10.15 -2.50
CA TYR A 88 10.47 11.32 -2.36
C TYR A 88 10.39 11.80 -0.90
N THR A 89 10.69 13.09 -0.71
CA THR A 89 10.70 13.78 0.60
C THR A 89 9.79 14.99 0.66
N GLY A 90 9.11 15.35 -0.44
CA GLY A 90 8.24 16.53 -0.51
C GLY A 90 6.93 16.43 0.28
N ALA A 91 6.76 15.39 1.10
CA ALA A 91 5.63 15.31 2.02
C ALA A 91 5.93 16.19 3.24
N ASP A 92 5.46 17.43 3.21
CA ASP A 92 5.72 18.43 4.26
C ASP A 92 4.85 18.26 5.51
N GLU A 93 3.91 17.30 5.53
CA GLU A 93 3.03 17.12 6.68
C GLU A 93 3.70 16.29 7.79
N PRO A 94 3.77 16.81 9.03
CA PRO A 94 4.31 16.08 10.17
C PRO A 94 3.51 14.80 10.50
N HIS A 95 4.23 13.68 10.63
CA HIS A 95 3.65 12.44 11.13
C HIS A 95 3.44 12.52 12.66
N PRO A 96 2.34 12.00 13.23
CA PRO A 96 2.04 12.15 14.65
C PRO A 96 3.00 11.40 15.61
N THR A 97 3.67 10.34 15.13
CA THR A 97 4.59 9.51 15.96
C THR A 97 5.97 9.32 15.36
N MET A 98 6.20 9.74 14.12
CA MET A 98 7.48 9.57 13.43
C MET A 98 8.03 10.96 13.09
N SER A 99 9.33 11.13 13.24
CA SER A 99 10.04 12.25 12.62
C SER A 99 9.96 12.14 11.09
N ASN A 100 10.26 13.24 10.40
CA ASN A 100 10.33 13.23 8.94
C ASN A 100 11.40 12.25 8.43
N GLU A 101 12.52 12.09 9.14
CA GLU A 101 13.56 11.13 8.78
C GLU A 101 13.06 9.69 8.88
N GLU A 102 12.38 9.33 9.98
CA GLU A 102 11.84 7.98 10.18
C GLU A 102 10.77 7.62 9.13
N ASN A 103 9.96 8.60 8.73
CA ASN A 103 8.98 8.43 7.66
C ASN A 103 9.65 8.24 6.29
N VAL A 104 10.70 9.01 6.01
CA VAL A 104 11.52 8.83 4.80
C VAL A 104 12.24 7.47 4.80
N ASP A 105 12.65 6.99 5.96
CA ASP A 105 13.24 5.65 6.10
C ASP A 105 12.22 4.56 5.81
N LEU A 106 10.99 4.66 6.33
CA LEU A 106 9.89 3.76 5.97
C LEU A 106 9.70 3.67 4.45
N ARG A 107 9.63 4.82 3.76
CA ARG A 107 9.53 4.88 2.29
C ARG A 107 10.72 4.21 1.62
N THR A 108 11.93 4.47 2.11
CA THR A 108 13.16 3.86 1.59
C THR A 108 13.12 2.34 1.66
N ILE A 109 12.67 1.78 2.79
CA ILE A 109 12.58 0.32 2.98
C ILE A 109 11.48 -0.27 2.09
N HIS A 110 10.32 0.38 2.03
CA HIS A 110 9.20 -0.03 1.18
C HIS A 110 9.61 -0.03 -0.30
N ASP A 111 10.10 1.09 -0.82
CA ASP A 111 10.50 1.24 -2.22
C ASP A 111 11.61 0.25 -2.60
N TYR A 112 12.61 0.08 -1.74
CA TYR A 112 13.72 -0.81 -2.05
C TYR A 112 13.32 -2.29 -1.95
N PHE A 113 12.90 -2.78 -0.78
CA PHE A 113 12.67 -4.21 -0.57
C PHE A 113 11.34 -4.68 -1.13
N ALA A 114 10.29 -3.90 -0.92
CA ALA A 114 8.93 -4.32 -1.22
C ALA A 114 8.66 -4.31 -2.74
N HIS A 115 9.07 -3.25 -3.44
CA HIS A 115 8.84 -3.17 -4.89
C HIS A 115 9.85 -3.95 -5.73
N THR A 116 11.09 -4.12 -5.28
CA THR A 116 12.12 -4.80 -6.09
C THR A 116 12.39 -6.26 -5.71
N GLY A 117 11.98 -6.67 -4.50
CA GLY A 117 12.28 -7.98 -3.95
C GLY A 117 13.79 -8.25 -3.88
N PRO A 118 14.25 -9.51 -3.93
CA PRO A 118 15.68 -9.84 -3.90
C PRO A 118 16.31 -9.62 -5.29
N VAL A 119 16.23 -8.39 -5.83
CA VAL A 119 16.60 -8.05 -7.22
C VAL A 119 18.01 -8.50 -7.57
N ARG A 120 18.99 -8.26 -6.69
CA ARG A 120 20.39 -8.67 -6.90
C ARG A 120 20.58 -10.16 -7.00
N LYS A 121 19.92 -10.93 -6.12
CA LYS A 121 20.01 -12.40 -6.14
C LYS A 121 19.45 -12.94 -7.45
N ARG A 122 18.36 -12.34 -7.96
CA ARG A 122 17.76 -12.72 -9.24
C ARG A 122 18.64 -12.35 -10.43
N VAL A 123 19.18 -11.13 -10.46
CA VAL A 123 20.13 -10.69 -11.50
C VAL A 123 21.35 -11.59 -11.55
N LYS A 124 21.99 -11.86 -10.40
CA LYS A 124 23.14 -12.78 -10.31
C LYS A 124 22.80 -14.21 -10.77
N GLN A 125 21.57 -14.65 -10.58
CA GLN A 125 21.09 -15.98 -11.01
C GLN A 125 20.56 -15.99 -12.45
N GLY A 126 20.60 -14.88 -13.19
CA GLY A 126 19.98 -14.77 -14.51
C GLY A 126 18.46 -14.99 -14.50
N LYS A 127 17.80 -14.84 -13.34
CA LYS A 127 16.36 -15.09 -13.19
C LYS A 127 15.55 -13.82 -13.44
N PRO A 128 14.31 -13.93 -13.95
CA PRO A 128 13.40 -12.79 -14.08
C PRO A 128 13.24 -12.08 -12.75
N ILE A 129 13.39 -10.75 -12.75
CA ILE A 129 13.10 -9.92 -11.59
C ILE A 129 11.58 -9.94 -11.36
N ARG A 130 11.17 -10.24 -10.13
CA ARG A 130 9.76 -10.11 -9.73
C ARG A 130 9.64 -8.81 -8.97
N THR A 131 8.85 -7.89 -9.51
CA THR A 131 8.62 -6.56 -8.95
C THR A 131 7.14 -6.33 -8.71
N HIS A 132 6.84 -5.34 -7.88
CA HIS A 132 5.48 -4.86 -7.64
C HIS A 132 5.36 -3.43 -8.15
N GLY A 133 4.27 -3.13 -8.85
CA GLY A 133 4.05 -1.80 -9.44
C GLY A 133 3.43 -0.80 -8.48
N PHE A 134 3.39 0.47 -8.89
CA PHE A 134 2.75 1.57 -8.13
C PHE A 134 1.23 1.66 -8.32
N SER A 135 0.62 0.67 -8.97
CA SER A 135 -0.85 0.49 -8.96
C SER A 135 -1.31 0.07 -7.56
N ALA A 136 -2.57 0.30 -7.19
CA ALA A 136 -3.13 -0.15 -5.91
C ALA A 136 -2.85 -1.63 -5.63
N ARG A 137 -3.11 -2.53 -6.59
CA ARG A 137 -2.79 -3.97 -6.42
C ARG A 137 -1.29 -4.22 -6.21
N GLY A 138 -0.45 -3.43 -6.85
CA GLY A 138 0.99 -3.51 -6.74
C GLY A 138 1.47 -3.05 -5.36
N GLU A 139 0.95 -1.93 -4.84
CA GLU A 139 1.20 -1.48 -3.47
C GLU A 139 0.73 -2.50 -2.43
N LEU A 140 -0.44 -3.12 -2.61
CA LEU A 140 -0.88 -4.21 -1.74
C LEU A 140 0.08 -5.41 -1.78
N SER A 141 0.66 -5.71 -2.95
CA SER A 141 1.63 -6.79 -3.08
C SER A 141 2.97 -6.43 -2.43
N ALA A 142 3.41 -5.17 -2.58
CA ALA A 142 4.58 -4.63 -1.92
C ALA A 142 4.39 -4.63 -0.38
N TYR A 143 3.25 -4.14 0.11
CA TYR A 143 2.86 -4.21 1.51
C TYR A 143 3.04 -5.63 2.08
N LEU A 144 2.55 -6.67 1.40
CA LEU A 144 2.71 -8.06 1.89
C LEU A 144 4.17 -8.52 1.91
N VAL A 145 5.04 -7.99 1.05
CA VAL A 145 6.49 -8.23 1.12
C VAL A 145 7.09 -7.50 2.32
N HIS A 146 6.69 -6.25 2.55
CA HIS A 146 7.18 -5.45 3.67
C HIS A 146 6.72 -6.03 5.01
N ALA A 147 5.46 -6.47 5.12
CA ALA A 147 4.90 -7.12 6.31
C ALA A 147 5.66 -8.38 6.73
N LYS A 148 6.32 -9.09 5.79
CA LYS A 148 7.19 -10.25 6.09
C LYS A 148 8.54 -9.87 6.68
N LEU A 149 8.97 -8.62 6.47
CA LEU A 149 10.21 -8.07 6.99
C LEU A 149 9.99 -7.33 8.32
N ALA A 150 8.77 -6.87 8.57
CA ALA A 150 8.39 -6.18 9.79
C ALA A 150 8.15 -7.16 10.96
N PRO A 151 8.43 -6.76 12.21
CA PRO A 151 7.95 -7.46 13.39
C PRO A 151 6.41 -7.58 13.35
N PRO A 152 5.82 -8.69 13.84
CA PRO A 152 4.35 -8.88 13.83
C PRO A 152 3.58 -7.71 14.46
N GLU A 153 4.08 -7.13 15.54
CA GLU A 153 3.49 -5.99 16.25
C GLU A 153 3.49 -4.68 15.42
N ALA A 154 4.36 -4.57 14.42
CA ALA A 154 4.43 -3.41 13.53
C ALA A 154 3.48 -3.53 12.32
N VAL A 155 2.99 -4.74 12.01
CA VAL A 155 2.16 -4.97 10.82
C VAL A 155 0.85 -4.16 10.81
N PRO A 156 0.10 -4.02 11.93
CA PRO A 156 -1.11 -3.21 11.95
C PRO A 156 -0.89 -1.74 11.57
N VAL A 157 0.20 -1.13 12.01
CA VAL A 157 0.52 0.27 11.67
C VAL A 157 1.12 0.40 10.27
N LEU A 158 1.88 -0.61 9.82
CA LEU A 158 2.35 -0.68 8.44
C LEU A 158 1.16 -0.77 7.45
N PHE A 159 0.09 -1.46 7.83
CA PHE A 159 -1.15 -1.49 7.04
C PHE A 159 -1.75 -0.08 6.92
N THR A 160 -1.79 0.69 8.00
CA THR A 160 -2.24 2.09 7.97
C THR A 160 -1.39 2.94 7.03
N GLU A 161 -0.06 2.85 7.14
CA GLU A 161 0.88 3.63 6.32
C GLU A 161 0.79 3.32 4.82
N VAL A 162 0.67 2.04 4.46
CA VAL A 162 0.73 1.63 3.07
C VAL A 162 -0.67 1.42 2.50
N VAL A 163 -1.43 0.49 3.08
CA VAL A 163 -2.74 0.08 2.56
C VAL A 163 -3.78 1.17 2.77
N GLY A 164 -3.76 1.84 3.92
CA GLY A 164 -4.63 2.98 4.22
C GLY A 164 -4.45 4.13 3.24
N GLN A 165 -3.21 4.61 3.07
CA GLN A 165 -2.90 5.72 2.18
C GLN A 165 -3.19 5.39 0.71
N ILE A 166 -2.79 4.21 0.20
CA ILE A 166 -3.06 3.85 -1.20
C ILE A 166 -4.55 3.64 -1.47
N ALA A 167 -5.31 3.09 -0.51
CA ALA A 167 -6.75 2.96 -0.62
C ALA A 167 -7.42 4.34 -0.72
N TYR A 168 -7.06 5.25 0.18
CA TYR A 168 -7.55 6.62 0.15
C TYR A 168 -7.20 7.34 -1.15
N PHE A 169 -5.94 7.26 -1.61
CA PHE A 169 -5.52 7.85 -2.88
C PHE A 169 -6.25 7.25 -4.08
N THR A 170 -6.41 5.93 -4.11
CA THR A 170 -7.10 5.24 -5.22
C THR A 170 -8.55 5.70 -5.36
N VAL A 171 -9.22 5.90 -4.22
CA VAL A 171 -10.65 6.22 -4.16
C VAL A 171 -10.92 7.71 -4.35
N THR A 172 -10.04 8.57 -3.82
CA THR A 172 -10.27 10.02 -3.79
C THR A 172 -9.46 10.79 -4.84
N GLY A 173 -8.40 10.20 -5.38
CA GLY A 173 -7.42 10.88 -6.25
C GLY A 173 -6.46 11.80 -5.49
N GLY A 174 -6.55 11.89 -4.16
CA GLY A 174 -5.70 12.73 -3.33
C GLY A 174 -5.19 12.00 -2.08
N TYR A 175 -4.20 12.58 -1.42
CA TYR A 175 -3.72 12.08 -0.14
C TYR A 175 -4.46 12.75 1.01
N ALA A 176 -4.88 11.95 2.00
CA ALA A 176 -5.33 12.46 3.29
C ALA A 176 -4.13 12.74 4.20
N PRO A 177 -4.34 13.49 5.29
CA PRO A 177 -3.33 13.64 6.31
C PRO A 177 -2.78 12.31 6.80
N GLN A 178 -1.49 12.28 7.13
CA GLN A 178 -0.88 11.09 7.70
C GLN A 178 -1.45 10.79 9.09
N LYS A 179 -1.68 9.52 9.39
CA LYS A 179 -2.33 9.07 10.62
C LYS A 179 -1.49 8.02 11.32
N ALA A 180 -1.23 8.24 12.61
CA ALA A 180 -0.69 7.24 13.50
C ALA A 180 -1.84 6.47 14.16
N ALA A 181 -2.36 5.45 13.48
CA ALA A 181 -3.54 4.70 13.95
C ALA A 181 -3.50 3.22 13.57
N ILE A 182 -4.33 2.42 14.22
CA ILE A 182 -4.61 1.04 13.82
C ILE A 182 -5.99 1.00 13.16
N LEU A 183 -6.04 0.49 11.92
CA LEU A 183 -7.30 0.32 11.20
C LEU A 183 -7.96 -1.02 11.58
N ASP A 184 -8.90 -0.98 12.53
CA ASP A 184 -9.59 -2.18 13.02
C ASP A 184 -10.54 -2.79 11.96
N GLY A 185 -10.66 -4.12 12.00
CA GLY A 185 -11.63 -4.88 11.20
C GLY A 185 -11.11 -5.46 9.88
N PHE A 186 -9.80 -5.44 9.65
CA PHE A 186 -9.16 -6.01 8.48
C PHE A 186 -8.22 -7.16 8.87
N ASP A 187 -8.05 -8.12 7.97
CA ASP A 187 -6.97 -9.09 8.06
C ASP A 187 -5.72 -8.48 7.41
N TYR A 188 -4.67 -8.28 8.22
CA TYR A 188 -3.45 -7.61 7.77
C TYR A 188 -2.56 -8.49 6.89
N TYR A 189 -2.80 -9.80 6.81
CA TYR A 189 -2.02 -10.72 5.98
C TYR A 189 -2.83 -11.25 4.78
N ARG A 190 -4.17 -11.28 4.90
CA ARG A 190 -5.10 -11.74 3.85
C ARG A 190 -5.94 -10.58 3.35
N ILE A 191 -5.31 -9.74 2.52
CA ILE A 191 -5.93 -8.54 1.96
C ILE A 191 -7.19 -8.91 1.17
N GLY A 192 -8.30 -8.27 1.50
CA GLY A 192 -9.63 -8.62 0.99
C GLY A 192 -10.54 -9.24 2.03
N ARG A 193 -10.02 -9.63 3.21
CA ARG A 193 -10.81 -10.17 4.31
C ARG A 193 -11.08 -9.13 5.39
N PHE A 194 -12.26 -9.24 5.97
CA PHE A 194 -12.66 -8.48 7.15
C PHE A 194 -12.67 -9.37 8.38
N THR A 195 -12.23 -8.83 9.51
CA THR A 195 -12.19 -9.53 10.80
C THR A 195 -13.36 -9.16 11.70
N ASN A 196 -14.22 -8.23 11.27
CA ASN A 196 -15.44 -7.89 11.97
C ASN A 196 -16.64 -7.71 11.02
N GLU A 197 -17.84 -7.86 11.59
CA GLU A 197 -19.09 -7.74 10.82
C GLU A 197 -19.34 -6.33 10.29
N LYS A 198 -18.87 -5.29 10.99
CA LYS A 198 -19.10 -3.90 10.58
C LYS A 198 -18.51 -3.65 9.19
N ARG A 199 -17.26 -4.06 8.97
CA ARG A 199 -16.57 -3.86 7.69
C ARG A 199 -17.11 -4.80 6.60
N GLN A 200 -17.46 -6.03 6.94
CA GLN A 200 -18.11 -6.96 6.01
C GLN A 200 -19.47 -6.42 5.52
N LYS A 201 -20.35 -6.00 6.44
CA LYS A 201 -21.66 -5.41 6.11
C LYS A 201 -21.51 -4.20 5.19
N ARG A 202 -20.53 -3.34 5.47
CA ARG A 202 -20.26 -2.17 4.61
C ARG A 202 -19.80 -2.58 3.22
N PHE A 203 -18.94 -3.60 3.10
CA PHE A 203 -18.55 -4.14 1.80
C PHE A 203 -19.74 -4.69 1.02
N ASP A 204 -20.62 -5.44 1.68
CA ASP A 204 -21.82 -6.02 1.06
C ASP A 204 -22.80 -4.93 0.58
N GLU A 205 -22.97 -3.84 1.36
CA GLU A 205 -23.73 -2.65 0.95
C GLU A 205 -23.16 -2.04 -0.33
N LEU A 206 -21.84 -1.81 -0.38
CA LEU A 206 -21.17 -1.24 -1.56
C LEU A 206 -21.30 -2.17 -2.77
N LYS A 207 -21.23 -3.48 -2.55
CA LYS A 207 -21.42 -4.47 -3.61
C LYS A 207 -22.83 -4.42 -4.18
N GLN A 208 -23.83 -4.35 -3.33
CA GLN A 208 -25.22 -4.21 -3.75
C GLN A 208 -25.47 -2.90 -4.52
N GLN A 209 -24.91 -1.78 -4.07
CA GLN A 209 -24.98 -0.50 -4.81
C GLN A 209 -24.35 -0.63 -6.21
N TRP A 210 -23.16 -1.23 -6.27
CA TRP A 210 -22.43 -1.41 -7.53
C TRP A 210 -23.20 -2.28 -8.54
N GLU A 211 -23.78 -3.38 -8.06
CA GLU A 211 -24.55 -4.32 -8.88
C GLU A 211 -25.87 -3.70 -9.37
N ASN A 212 -26.59 -3.00 -8.50
CA ASN A 212 -27.91 -2.45 -8.81
C ASN A 212 -27.84 -1.14 -9.60
N GLU A 213 -26.92 -0.25 -9.23
CA GLU A 213 -26.90 1.14 -9.71
C GLU A 213 -25.68 1.44 -10.58
N GLY A 214 -24.69 0.54 -10.63
CA GLY A 214 -23.43 0.79 -11.34
C GLY A 214 -22.57 1.88 -10.70
N LYS A 215 -22.83 2.20 -9.43
CA LYS A 215 -22.10 3.19 -8.64
C LYS A 215 -22.02 2.80 -7.17
N ILE A 216 -21.09 3.43 -6.45
CA ILE A 216 -20.95 3.36 -5.00
C ILE A 216 -20.77 4.75 -4.42
N ASP A 217 -21.32 4.98 -3.23
CA ASP A 217 -21.09 6.20 -2.46
C ASP A 217 -20.13 5.91 -1.31
N VAL A 218 -18.94 6.51 -1.39
CA VAL A 218 -17.85 6.36 -0.43
C VAL A 218 -17.90 7.47 0.62
N ARG A 219 -17.88 7.07 1.89
CA ARG A 219 -17.93 7.93 3.08
C ARG A 219 -16.56 8.49 3.44
N VAL A 220 -16.03 9.36 2.57
CA VAL A 220 -14.83 10.17 2.82
C VAL A 220 -15.19 11.66 2.88
N LYS A 221 -14.28 12.53 3.36
CA LYS A 221 -14.54 13.99 3.41
C LYS A 221 -14.96 14.52 2.03
N GLY A 222 -16.11 15.18 2.00
CA GLY A 222 -16.71 15.72 0.77
C GLY A 222 -17.68 14.77 0.06
N GLY A 223 -17.70 13.48 0.41
CA GLY A 223 -18.53 12.45 -0.22
C GLY A 223 -18.11 12.18 -1.67
N ILE A 224 -17.78 10.94 -2.00
CA ILE A 224 -17.35 10.58 -3.37
C ILE A 224 -18.25 9.49 -3.92
N THR A 225 -18.79 9.72 -5.12
CA THR A 225 -19.49 8.68 -5.88
C THR A 225 -18.57 8.14 -6.97
N ILE A 226 -18.32 6.83 -6.93
CA ILE A 226 -17.59 6.13 -7.98
C ILE A 226 -18.59 5.36 -8.83
N THR A 227 -18.57 5.57 -10.14
CA THR A 227 -19.39 4.89 -11.14
C THR A 227 -18.52 3.98 -12.02
N LYS A 228 -19.15 3.12 -12.82
CA LYS A 228 -18.44 2.28 -13.81
C LYS A 228 -17.57 3.08 -14.78
N GLU A 229 -17.96 4.32 -15.09
CA GLU A 229 -17.30 5.21 -16.04
C GLU A 229 -16.08 5.92 -15.43
N ASN A 230 -16.16 6.33 -14.16
CA ASN A 230 -15.09 7.07 -13.49
C ASN A 230 -14.20 6.22 -12.57
N ALA A 231 -14.52 4.93 -12.41
CA ALA A 231 -13.76 4.03 -11.56
C ALA A 231 -12.27 3.99 -11.93
N PRO A 232 -11.36 3.92 -10.92
CA PRO A 232 -9.92 4.05 -11.10
C PRO A 232 -9.29 2.75 -11.63
N TRP A 233 -9.82 2.19 -12.72
CA TRP A 233 -9.43 0.88 -13.26
C TRP A 233 -7.94 0.77 -13.58
N LYS A 234 -7.28 1.88 -13.90
CA LYS A 234 -5.82 1.92 -14.13
C LYS A 234 -5.02 1.63 -12.86
N MET A 235 -5.55 1.96 -11.69
CA MET A 235 -4.94 1.67 -10.39
C MET A 235 -5.28 0.28 -9.87
N ILE A 236 -6.46 -0.25 -10.20
CA ILE A 236 -6.96 -1.54 -9.70
C ILE A 236 -6.49 -2.72 -10.56
N SER A 237 -6.51 -2.55 -11.88
CA SER A 237 -6.11 -3.61 -12.82
C SER A 237 -4.60 -3.59 -13.03
N ARG A 238 -4.00 -4.78 -13.21
CA ARG A 238 -2.65 -4.89 -13.76
C ARG A 238 -2.66 -4.09 -15.06
N GLY A 239 -1.75 -3.11 -15.17
CA GLY A 239 -1.73 -2.10 -16.24
C GLY A 239 -2.31 -2.54 -17.59
N ALA A 240 -3.04 -1.61 -18.20
CA ALA A 240 -3.86 -1.70 -19.41
C ALA A 240 -5.30 -2.18 -19.16
N GLY A 241 -6.16 -1.22 -18.82
CA GLY A 241 -7.56 -1.30 -19.20
C GLY A 241 -7.68 -1.47 -20.72
N LYS A 242 -7.79 -2.72 -21.16
CA LYS A 242 -8.59 -3.09 -22.33
C LYS A 242 -9.50 -4.22 -21.87
N LYS A 243 -10.80 -3.95 -21.84
CA LYS A 243 -11.81 -5.01 -21.94
C LYS A 243 -11.46 -5.82 -23.18
N VAL A 244 -11.03 -7.07 -23.00
CA VAL A 244 -11.05 -8.03 -24.09
C VAL A 244 -12.53 -8.40 -24.24
N GLY A 245 -13.16 -7.92 -25.31
CA GLY A 245 -14.50 -8.35 -25.69
C GLY A 245 -14.56 -9.87 -25.88
N PRO A 246 -15.76 -10.46 -25.92
CA PRO A 246 -15.91 -11.90 -26.04
C PRO A 246 -15.23 -12.36 -27.33
N ARG A 247 -14.41 -13.41 -27.23
CA ARG A 247 -13.80 -14.05 -28.40
C ARG A 247 -14.93 -14.65 -29.22
N GLY A 248 -15.11 -14.16 -30.44
CA GLY A 248 -15.75 -14.91 -31.53
C GLY A 248 -14.80 -15.97 -32.07
#